data_AF-A0A5N6M4U1-F1
#
_entry.id   AF-A0A5N6M4U1-F1
#
_cell.length_a   1.000
_cell.length_b   1.000
_cell.length_c   1.000
_cell.angle_alpha   90.00
_cell.angle_beta   90.00
_cell.angle_gamma   90.00
#
_symmetry.space_group_name_H-M   'P 1'
#
loop_
_entity.id
_entity.type
_entity.pdbx_description
1 polymer ?
#
loop_
_entity_poly.entity_id
_entity_poly.type
_entity_poly.pdbx_seq_one_letter_code
_entity_poly.pdbx_strand_id
1 'polypeptide(L)'
;MRKLISNDEAFHLSRRKIRVITDIIRSRKTPARSIFLRWNVYARSFYLKMCTCYGFDHQHLENEDEDDDDEDENQLLCDRIEPFQLPLDKTELRMEYVYKEETPLQKMERERLESVECVSVMPIRSGPLESGCYSPGTEPDRIPYHLYLLVKEAVDFMKHNDQINLEGVEEKIRFFCTYLHSHLPTGWEYKRNNGSSLIADYDTMRVPKYDMSGYTPFRDLDEMEVDEDINLTSEEMGDVMSIIHSRKTPQFMKLSWPEISFYCKLCSCFGIEYHNLEAASEDDVCLMNMGRG
;
A
#
# COMPACT_ATOMS: atom_id res chain seq x y z
N MET A 1 9.32 16.20 -13.66
CA MET A 1 9.10 14.75 -13.49
C MET A 1 8.31 14.60 -12.20
N ARG A 2 7.07 14.09 -12.22
CA ARG A 2 6.34 13.80 -10.97
C ARG A 2 7.14 12.72 -10.23
N LYS A 3 7.50 12.96 -8.97
CA LYS A 3 8.15 11.93 -8.15
C LYS A 3 7.09 10.88 -7.86
N LEU A 4 7.28 9.65 -8.33
CA LEU A 4 6.39 8.52 -7.97
C LEU A 4 6.49 8.17 -6.47
N ILE A 5 7.52 8.68 -5.79
CA ILE A 5 7.83 8.47 -4.37
C ILE A 5 6.84 9.18 -3.42
N SER A 6 6.09 10.18 -3.88
CA SER A 6 5.26 10.98 -2.97
C SER A 6 4.14 10.20 -2.30
N ASN A 7 3.81 8.97 -2.76
CA ASN A 7 2.72 8.12 -2.26
C ASN A 7 3.15 6.70 -1.86
N ASP A 8 4.42 6.49 -1.51
CA ASP A 8 4.96 5.14 -1.30
C ASP A 8 4.77 4.58 0.11
N GLU A 9 4.03 5.28 0.96
CA GLU A 9 3.89 4.90 2.36
C GLU A 9 3.40 3.45 2.52
N ALA A 10 2.44 3.01 1.69
CA ALA A 10 1.90 1.66 1.76
C ALA A 10 2.94 0.57 1.44
N PHE A 11 3.99 0.87 0.68
CA PHE A 11 5.12 -0.05 0.44
C PHE A 11 6.11 -0.06 1.60
N HIS A 12 6.21 1.03 2.37
CA HIS A 12 7.11 1.11 3.53
C HIS A 12 6.46 0.68 4.86
N LEU A 13 5.18 0.34 4.86
CA LEU A 13 4.43 -0.04 6.06
C LEU A 13 4.07 -1.53 6.04
N SER A 14 4.31 -2.20 7.18
CA SER A 14 3.81 -3.56 7.36
C SER A 14 2.29 -3.58 7.45
N ARG A 15 1.67 -4.72 7.08
CA ARG A 15 0.22 -4.92 7.18
C ARG A 15 -0.33 -4.59 8.58
N ARG A 16 0.39 -5.02 9.62
CA ARG A 16 0.04 -4.71 11.01
C ARG A 16 0.02 -3.20 11.27
N LYS A 17 0.96 -2.45 10.71
CA LYS A 17 1.05 -1.00 10.89
C LYS A 17 -0.07 -0.27 10.16
N ILE A 18 -0.38 -0.66 8.92
CA ILE A 18 -1.54 -0.15 8.18
C ILE A 18 -2.82 -0.41 8.96
N ARG A 19 -3.04 -1.65 9.41
CA ARG A 19 -4.21 -2.02 10.24
C ARG A 19 -4.34 -1.13 11.48
N VAL A 20 -3.27 -0.99 12.27
CA VAL A 20 -3.27 -0.16 13.48
C VAL A 20 -3.64 1.30 13.16
N ILE A 21 -3.07 1.87 12.10
CA ILE A 21 -3.39 3.24 11.68
C ILE A 21 -4.88 3.35 11.28
N THR A 22 -5.37 2.41 10.47
CA THR A 22 -6.78 2.41 10.05
C THR A 22 -7.74 2.23 11.23
N ASP A 23 -7.39 1.40 12.22
CA ASP A 23 -8.21 1.17 13.40
C ASP A 23 -8.28 2.43 14.30
N ILE A 24 -7.15 3.15 14.46
CA ILE A 24 -7.11 4.44 15.16
C ILE A 24 -8.07 5.43 14.49
N ILE A 25 -7.95 5.61 13.16
CA ILE A 25 -8.78 6.55 12.39
C ILE A 25 -10.26 6.16 12.46
N ARG A 26 -10.61 4.89 12.23
CA ARG A 26 -11.99 4.41 12.31
C ARG A 26 -12.60 4.59 13.70
N SER A 27 -11.79 4.45 14.76
CA SER A 27 -12.22 4.68 16.13
C SER A 27 -12.45 6.16 16.47
N ARG A 28 -12.19 7.07 15.52
CA ARG A 28 -12.23 8.54 15.70
C ARG A 28 -11.31 9.04 16.82
N LYS A 29 -10.28 8.26 17.16
CA LYS A 29 -9.30 8.62 18.19
C LYS A 29 -8.11 9.28 17.52
N THR A 30 -7.60 10.33 18.14
CA THR A 30 -6.27 10.84 17.84
C THR A 30 -5.23 9.99 18.58
N PRO A 31 -4.12 9.56 17.94
CA PRO A 31 -3.00 9.01 18.69
C PRO A 31 -2.45 10.07 19.65
N ALA A 32 -2.01 9.66 20.84
CA ALA A 32 -1.29 10.57 21.72
C ALA A 32 -0.05 11.14 21.00
N ARG A 33 0.26 12.44 21.18
CA ARG A 33 1.38 13.11 20.50
C ARG A 33 2.71 12.36 20.67
N SER A 34 2.98 11.86 21.87
CA SER A 34 4.16 11.05 22.17
C SER A 34 4.24 9.73 21.38
N ILE A 35 3.09 9.13 21.05
CA ILE A 35 3.01 7.92 20.22
C ILE A 35 3.20 8.31 18.75
N PHE A 36 2.55 9.39 18.29
CA PHE A 36 2.64 9.88 16.93
C PHE A 36 4.08 10.28 16.56
N LEU A 37 4.79 10.99 17.45
CA LEU A 37 6.19 11.39 17.23
C LEU A 37 7.17 10.20 17.17
N ARG A 38 6.81 9.06 17.76
CA ARG A 38 7.58 7.81 17.66
C ARG A 38 7.35 7.05 16.35
N TRP A 39 6.39 7.46 15.52
CA TRP A 39 6.16 6.83 14.22
C TRP A 39 7.20 7.28 13.21
N ASN A 40 7.64 6.35 12.36
CA ASN A 40 8.51 6.68 11.24
C ASN A 40 7.80 7.63 10.26
N VAL A 41 8.58 8.26 9.37
CA VAL A 41 8.06 9.27 8.42
C VAL A 41 6.91 8.74 7.58
N TYR A 42 6.99 7.49 7.09
CA TYR A 42 5.95 6.87 6.27
C TYR A 42 4.65 6.63 7.05
N ALA A 43 4.73 6.20 8.31
CA ALA A 43 3.56 5.97 9.15
C ALA A 43 2.86 7.29 9.50
N ARG A 44 3.62 8.36 9.76
CA ARG A 44 3.06 9.69 9.99
C ARG A 44 2.39 10.22 8.71
N SER A 45 3.10 10.20 7.58
CA SER A 45 2.55 10.65 6.29
C SER A 45 1.29 9.88 5.90
N PHE A 46 1.31 8.55 6.05
CA PHE A 46 0.14 7.70 5.77
C PHE A 46 -1.04 8.09 6.64
N TYR A 47 -0.85 8.21 7.97
CA TYR A 47 -1.92 8.61 8.88
C TYR A 47 -2.54 9.96 8.50
N LEU A 48 -1.73 10.99 8.24
CA LEU A 48 -2.21 12.34 7.91
C LEU A 48 -3.02 12.33 6.61
N LYS A 49 -2.50 11.70 5.56
CA LYS A 49 -3.21 11.55 4.29
C LYS A 49 -4.51 10.76 4.42
N MET A 50 -4.52 9.71 5.24
CA MET A 50 -5.74 8.97 5.52
C MET A 50 -6.72 9.83 6.31
N CYS A 51 -6.30 10.60 7.32
CA CYS A 51 -7.18 11.56 8.00
C CYS A 51 -7.88 12.49 7.02
N THR A 52 -7.17 13.01 6.01
CA THR A 52 -7.78 13.79 4.92
C THR A 52 -8.83 12.99 4.14
N CYS A 53 -8.53 11.75 3.74
CA CYS A 53 -9.48 10.87 3.05
C CYS A 53 -10.75 10.59 3.87
N TYR A 54 -10.63 10.57 5.19
CA TYR A 54 -11.71 10.29 6.12
C TYR A 54 -12.39 11.56 6.67
N GLY A 55 -11.91 12.76 6.31
CA GLY A 55 -12.44 14.04 6.79
C GLY A 55 -12.19 14.30 8.29
N PHE A 56 -11.11 13.75 8.87
CA PHE A 56 -10.71 14.02 10.25
C PHE A 56 -9.79 15.24 10.35
N ASP A 57 -10.11 16.11 11.31
CA ASP A 57 -9.24 17.21 11.72
C ASP A 57 -8.05 16.66 12.54
N HIS A 58 -6.84 16.86 12.01
CA HIS A 58 -5.57 16.43 12.58
C HIS A 58 -4.61 17.60 12.82
N GLN A 59 -5.08 18.85 12.69
CA GLN A 59 -4.23 20.06 12.75
C GLN A 59 -3.51 20.21 14.10
N HIS A 60 -4.11 19.72 15.19
CA HIS A 60 -3.52 19.75 16.53
C HIS A 60 -2.29 18.82 16.73
N LEU A 61 -2.00 17.93 15.77
CA LEU A 61 -0.78 17.11 15.79
C LEU A 61 0.39 17.79 15.06
N GLU A 62 0.11 18.82 14.24
CA GLU A 62 1.08 19.54 13.42
C GLU A 62 1.47 20.91 14.02
N ASN A 63 0.68 21.46 14.95
CA ASN A 63 1.01 22.74 15.59
C ASN A 63 2.25 22.64 16.48
N GLU A 64 3.35 23.19 15.99
CA GLU A 64 4.43 23.78 16.76
C GLU A 64 3.98 25.17 17.21
N ASP A 65 3.35 25.28 18.37
CA ASP A 65 3.39 26.54 19.11
C ASP A 65 4.36 26.34 20.27
N GLU A 66 5.45 27.10 20.15
CA GLU A 66 6.51 27.37 21.10
C GLU A 66 5.91 27.85 22.44
N ASP A 67 6.34 27.21 23.54
CA ASP A 67 6.55 27.81 24.86
C ASP A 67 6.96 26.68 25.81
N ASP A 68 8.23 26.34 25.76
CA ASP A 68 9.06 26.13 26.96
C ASP A 68 10.50 26.01 26.46
N ASP A 69 11.18 27.17 26.50
CA ASP A 69 12.64 27.26 26.49
C ASP A 69 13.17 26.33 27.59
N ASP A 70 13.91 25.29 27.21
CA ASP A 70 15.08 24.87 27.95
C ASP A 70 16.06 24.22 26.97
N GLU A 71 17.16 24.95 26.75
CA GLU A 71 18.36 24.50 26.07
C GLU A 71 18.85 23.18 26.69
N ASP A 72 19.11 22.17 25.86
CA ASP A 72 20.40 21.49 25.97
C ASP A 72 20.73 20.70 24.69
N GLU A 73 21.89 21.05 24.14
CA GLU A 73 22.54 20.36 23.04
C GLU A 73 22.86 18.90 23.41
N ASN A 74 22.47 17.93 22.57
CA ASN A 74 23.51 17.06 22.00
C ASN A 74 23.08 16.26 20.78
N GLN A 75 24.05 16.18 19.88
CA GLN A 75 24.06 15.57 18.57
C GLN A 75 24.14 14.04 18.62
N LEU A 76 23.82 13.42 17.47
CA LEU A 76 24.28 12.11 17.00
C LEU A 76 23.75 10.87 17.75
N LEU A 77 22.83 10.13 17.11
CA LEU A 77 23.07 8.76 16.63
C LEU A 77 21.83 8.25 15.86
N CYS A 78 21.86 8.39 14.54
CA CYS A 78 21.42 7.27 13.70
C CYS A 78 22.53 6.23 13.76
N ASP A 79 22.15 4.96 13.71
CA ASP A 79 22.99 3.76 13.70
C ASP A 79 23.40 3.21 15.07
N ARG A 80 22.54 2.35 15.62
CA ARG A 80 22.93 0.98 16.04
C ARG A 80 21.71 0.19 16.48
N ILE A 81 21.43 -0.89 15.75
CA ILE A 81 20.64 -2.01 16.24
C ILE A 81 21.54 -2.79 17.21
N GLU A 82 21.16 -2.82 18.49
CA GLU A 82 21.51 -3.93 19.38
C GLU A 82 20.26 -4.37 20.15
N PRO A 83 20.14 -5.68 20.47
CA PRO A 83 18.91 -6.28 20.95
C PRO A 83 18.67 -5.91 22.41
N PHE A 84 17.56 -5.20 22.69
CA PHE A 84 17.23 -4.82 24.05
C PHE A 84 16.77 -6.06 24.85
N GLN A 85 17.68 -6.61 25.66
CA GLN A 85 17.33 -7.45 26.80
C GLN A 85 16.83 -6.54 27.93
N LEU A 86 15.58 -6.73 28.34
CA LEU A 86 14.99 -6.04 29.50
C LEU A 86 15.66 -6.52 30.80
N PRO A 87 16.18 -5.62 31.65
CA PRO A 87 16.40 -5.94 33.05
C PRO A 87 15.08 -5.81 33.82
N LEU A 88 14.67 -6.90 34.46
CA LEU A 88 13.77 -6.87 35.62
C LEU A 88 14.44 -6.03 36.72
N ASP A 89 13.85 -4.93 37.18
CA ASP A 89 12.98 -4.92 38.36
C ASP A 89 12.45 -3.50 38.67
N LYS A 90 11.23 -3.50 39.23
CA LYS A 90 10.39 -2.45 39.86
C LYS A 90 10.98 -1.04 40.05
N THR A 91 10.23 0.01 39.67
CA THR A 91 9.27 0.73 40.56
C THR A 91 8.42 1.75 39.76
N GLU A 92 7.11 1.53 39.76
CA GLU A 92 5.96 2.46 39.62
C GLU A 92 5.99 3.67 38.66
N LEU A 93 5.21 3.55 37.58
CA LEU A 93 4.30 4.61 37.13
C LEU A 93 3.00 3.96 36.62
N ARG A 94 1.99 3.94 37.49
CA ARG A 94 0.60 3.55 37.21
C ARG A 94 0.01 4.47 36.15
N MET A 95 -0.35 3.93 34.99
CA MET A 95 -1.46 4.46 34.18
C MET A 95 -2.72 3.69 34.57
N GLU A 96 -3.62 4.35 35.31
CA GLU A 96 -4.98 3.86 35.53
C GLU A 96 -5.78 3.99 34.24
N TYR A 97 -5.77 2.95 33.42
CA TYR A 97 -6.90 2.66 32.53
C TYR A 97 -7.90 1.84 33.33
N VAL A 98 -9.06 2.40 33.61
CA VAL A 98 -10.19 1.64 34.16
C VAL A 98 -10.71 0.70 33.06
N TYR A 99 -10.06 -0.45 32.93
CA TYR A 99 -10.68 -1.66 32.40
C TYR A 99 -11.55 -2.22 33.53
N LYS A 100 -12.85 -2.37 33.30
CA LYS A 100 -13.64 -3.29 34.13
C LYS A 100 -13.00 -4.66 33.97
N GLU A 101 -12.55 -5.26 35.08
CA GLU A 101 -12.02 -6.62 35.09
C GLU A 101 -13.07 -7.57 34.50
N GLU A 102 -12.72 -8.22 33.40
CA GLU A 102 -13.54 -9.28 32.84
C GLU A 102 -13.59 -10.44 33.81
N THR A 103 -14.80 -10.97 34.03
CA THR A 103 -14.97 -12.14 34.88
C THR A 103 -14.26 -13.35 34.25
N PRO A 104 -13.82 -14.34 35.05
CA PRO A 104 -13.24 -15.58 34.53
C PRO A 104 -14.13 -16.29 33.50
N LEU A 105 -15.45 -16.11 33.58
CA LEU A 105 -16.40 -16.61 32.58
C LEU A 105 -16.26 -15.90 31.21
N GLN A 106 -16.10 -14.57 31.21
CA GLN A 106 -15.91 -13.78 29.99
C GLN A 106 -14.55 -14.05 29.33
N LYS A 107 -13.52 -14.30 30.14
CA LYS A 107 -12.20 -14.73 29.64
C LYS A 107 -12.29 -16.11 28.98
N MET A 108 -13.02 -17.04 29.59
CA MET A 108 -13.21 -18.39 29.03
C MET A 108 -14.13 -18.40 27.80
N GLU A 109 -15.11 -17.50 27.71
CA GLU A 109 -15.96 -17.31 26.52
C GLU A 109 -15.20 -16.64 25.37
N ARG A 110 -14.31 -15.68 25.66
CA ARG A 110 -13.39 -15.09 24.67
C ARG A 110 -12.40 -16.13 24.15
N GLU A 111 -11.78 -16.91 25.03
CA GLU A 111 -10.89 -18.01 24.65
C GLU A 111 -11.66 -19.11 23.88
N ARG A 112 -12.95 -19.33 24.18
CA ARG A 112 -13.82 -20.20 23.37
C ARG A 112 -14.13 -19.63 22.00
N LEU A 113 -14.41 -18.32 21.88
CA LEU A 113 -14.63 -17.62 20.62
C LEU A 113 -13.35 -17.52 19.76
N GLU A 114 -12.18 -17.41 20.39
CA GLU A 114 -10.86 -17.48 19.74
C GLU A 114 -10.50 -18.92 19.33
N SER A 115 -11.05 -19.95 20.00
CA SER A 115 -10.82 -21.36 19.66
C SER A 115 -11.82 -21.97 18.66
N VAL A 116 -12.85 -21.22 18.26
CA VAL A 116 -13.72 -21.57 17.14
C VAL A 116 -13.40 -20.63 15.98
N GLU A 117 -12.14 -20.59 15.57
CA GLU A 117 -11.85 -20.43 14.16
C GLU A 117 -12.48 -21.64 13.47
N CYS A 118 -13.68 -21.45 12.92
CA CYS A 118 -14.10 -22.26 11.81
C CYS A 118 -13.08 -21.97 10.71
N VAL A 119 -11.99 -22.74 10.67
CA VAL A 119 -11.01 -22.71 9.59
C VAL A 119 -11.75 -23.23 8.37
N SER A 120 -12.54 -22.36 7.72
CA SER A 120 -12.79 -22.51 6.30
C SER A 120 -11.44 -22.33 5.65
N VAL A 121 -10.80 -23.45 5.30
CA VAL A 121 -9.60 -23.45 4.48
C VAL A 121 -10.03 -22.91 3.12
N MET A 122 -10.03 -21.58 2.99
CA MET A 122 -10.18 -20.92 1.69
C MET A 122 -8.98 -21.39 0.84
N PRO A 123 -9.20 -21.87 -0.39
CA PRO A 123 -8.09 -22.18 -1.28
C PRO A 123 -7.15 -20.97 -1.40
N ILE A 124 -5.86 -21.20 -1.18
CA ILE A 124 -4.83 -20.17 -1.33
C ILE A 124 -4.50 -20.08 -2.81
N ARG A 125 -4.60 -18.87 -3.37
CA ARG A 125 -4.17 -18.66 -4.76
C ARG A 125 -2.65 -18.77 -4.86
N SER A 126 -2.19 -19.63 -5.76
CA SER A 126 -0.77 -19.72 -6.13
C SER A 126 -0.58 -19.21 -7.55
N GLY A 127 -0.53 -17.89 -7.73
CA GLY A 127 -0.34 -17.27 -9.04
C GLY A 127 -0.75 -15.80 -9.11
N PRO A 128 -0.42 -15.10 -10.21
CA PRO A 128 -0.79 -13.72 -10.43
C PRO A 128 -2.30 -13.57 -10.66
N LEU A 129 -2.85 -12.37 -10.43
CA LEU A 129 -4.28 -12.12 -10.63
C LEU A 129 -4.61 -12.10 -12.12
N GLU A 130 -5.40 -13.07 -12.58
CA GLU A 130 -6.00 -13.05 -13.91
C GLU A 130 -7.23 -12.12 -13.90
N SER A 131 -6.99 -10.84 -14.15
CA SER A 131 -8.03 -9.80 -14.24
C SER A 131 -8.73 -9.72 -15.60
N GLY A 132 -8.17 -10.38 -16.62
CA GLY A 132 -8.65 -10.35 -17.99
C GLY A 132 -7.62 -10.91 -18.96
N CYS A 133 -7.97 -10.89 -20.25
CA CYS A 133 -7.09 -11.38 -21.31
C CYS A 133 -7.17 -10.53 -22.58
N TYR A 134 -6.11 -10.59 -23.39
CA TYR A 134 -6.09 -10.00 -24.72
C TYR A 134 -6.52 -11.02 -25.78
N SER A 135 -7.18 -10.54 -26.83
CA SER A 135 -7.47 -11.36 -28.00
C SER A 135 -6.17 -11.75 -28.73
N PRO A 136 -6.11 -12.91 -29.40
CA PRO A 136 -4.92 -13.33 -30.12
C PRO A 136 -4.44 -12.28 -31.14
N GLY A 137 -3.15 -11.93 -31.09
CA GLY A 137 -2.53 -10.92 -31.95
C GLY A 137 -2.72 -9.47 -31.46
N THR A 138 -3.33 -9.27 -30.29
CA THR A 138 -3.52 -7.96 -29.66
C THR A 138 -2.80 -7.85 -28.30
N GLU A 139 -2.02 -8.86 -27.95
CA GLU A 139 -1.25 -8.90 -26.71
C GLU A 139 -0.23 -7.75 -26.66
N PRO A 140 0.11 -7.25 -25.46
CA PRO A 140 1.13 -6.21 -25.30
C PRO A 140 2.48 -6.64 -25.90
N ASP A 141 3.00 -5.83 -26.82
CA ASP A 141 4.34 -6.00 -27.42
C ASP A 141 5.45 -5.34 -26.57
N ARG A 142 5.06 -4.55 -25.58
CA ARG A 142 5.94 -3.79 -24.68
C ARG A 142 5.35 -3.67 -23.29
N ILE A 143 6.18 -3.32 -22.31
CA ILE A 143 5.69 -3.04 -20.96
C ILE A 143 4.85 -1.76 -20.89
N PRO A 144 3.91 -1.69 -19.94
CA PRO A 144 3.19 -0.47 -19.57
C PRO A 144 4.12 0.72 -19.27
N TYR A 145 3.70 1.93 -19.65
CA TYR A 145 4.48 3.15 -19.43
C TYR A 145 4.78 3.41 -17.94
N HIS A 146 3.81 3.18 -17.04
CA HIS A 146 4.05 3.30 -15.60
C HIS A 146 5.09 2.29 -15.08
N LEU A 147 5.10 1.05 -15.59
CA LEU A 147 6.14 0.08 -15.26
C LEU A 147 7.51 0.53 -15.80
N TYR A 148 7.56 1.11 -17.00
CA TYR A 148 8.79 1.72 -17.53
C TYR A 148 9.32 2.83 -16.62
N LEU A 149 8.45 3.70 -16.08
CA LEU A 149 8.86 4.75 -15.14
C LEU A 149 9.45 4.17 -13.85
N LEU A 150 8.86 3.10 -13.31
CA LEU A 150 9.40 2.41 -12.13
C LEU A 150 10.77 1.79 -12.42
N VAL A 151 10.95 1.15 -13.57
CA VAL A 151 12.27 0.60 -13.97
C VAL A 151 13.30 1.71 -14.15
N LYS A 152 12.88 2.85 -14.73
CA LYS A 152 13.74 4.02 -14.87
C LYS A 152 14.20 4.55 -13.51
N GLU A 153 13.28 4.67 -12.56
CA GLU A 153 13.58 5.08 -11.20
C GLU A 153 14.53 4.11 -10.48
N ALA A 154 14.31 2.79 -10.63
CA ALA A 154 15.23 1.77 -10.12
C ALA A 154 16.66 1.93 -10.66
N VAL A 155 16.80 2.14 -11.98
CA VAL A 155 18.11 2.34 -12.61
C VAL A 155 18.78 3.63 -12.13
N ASP A 156 18.01 4.69 -11.89
CA ASP A 156 18.55 5.94 -11.37
C ASP A 156 19.02 5.76 -9.90
N PHE A 157 18.28 5.05 -9.04
CA PHE A 157 18.76 4.71 -7.68
C PHE A 157 20.02 3.83 -7.70
N MET A 158 20.11 2.88 -8.63
CA MET A 158 21.32 2.07 -8.80
C MET A 158 22.54 2.93 -9.15
N LYS A 159 22.39 3.94 -10.02
CA LYS A 159 23.50 4.87 -10.36
C LYS A 159 23.93 5.72 -9.17
N HIS A 160 23.01 6.03 -8.27
CA HIS A 160 23.26 6.84 -7.08
C HIS A 160 23.62 6.03 -5.82
N ASN A 161 23.71 4.70 -5.92
CA ASN A 161 23.93 3.78 -4.79
C ASN A 161 22.91 3.95 -3.63
N ASP A 162 21.66 4.27 -3.96
CA ASP A 162 20.58 4.45 -2.99
C ASP A 162 19.82 3.13 -2.76
N GLN A 163 20.35 2.29 -1.89
CA GLN A 163 19.86 0.92 -1.70
C GLN A 163 18.45 0.85 -1.10
N ILE A 164 18.11 1.77 -0.19
CA ILE A 164 16.81 1.77 0.51
C ILE A 164 15.68 2.10 -0.48
N ASN A 165 15.88 3.15 -1.28
CA ASN A 165 14.87 3.53 -2.27
C ASN A 165 14.81 2.54 -3.45
N LEU A 166 15.93 1.89 -3.77
CA LEU A 166 15.96 0.80 -4.76
C LEU A 166 15.09 -0.38 -4.32
N GLU A 167 15.19 -0.82 -3.06
CA GLU A 167 14.37 -1.93 -2.54
C GLU A 167 12.87 -1.60 -2.59
N GLY A 168 12.50 -0.36 -2.22
CA GLY A 168 11.12 0.11 -2.30
C GLY A 168 10.58 0.08 -3.73
N VAL A 169 11.30 0.64 -4.70
CA VAL A 169 10.82 0.66 -6.10
C VAL A 169 10.81 -0.74 -6.72
N GLU A 170 11.72 -1.64 -6.34
CA GLU A 170 11.68 -3.03 -6.78
C GLU A 170 10.49 -3.80 -6.20
N GLU A 171 10.05 -3.48 -4.98
CA GLU A 171 8.79 -3.99 -4.44
C GLU A 171 7.59 -3.50 -5.26
N LYS A 172 7.59 -2.22 -5.67
CA LYS A 172 6.56 -1.66 -6.57
C LYS A 172 6.54 -2.36 -7.92
N ILE A 173 7.70 -2.60 -8.51
CA ILE A 173 7.85 -3.35 -9.77
C ILE A 173 7.27 -4.76 -9.60
N ARG A 174 7.65 -5.47 -8.53
CA ARG A 174 7.13 -6.82 -8.26
C ARG A 174 5.62 -6.82 -8.09
N PHE A 175 5.09 -5.89 -7.31
CA PHE A 175 3.66 -5.72 -7.10
C PHE A 175 2.93 -5.47 -8.43
N PHE A 176 3.42 -4.55 -9.26
CA PHE A 176 2.87 -4.29 -10.58
C PHE A 176 2.85 -5.57 -11.42
N CYS A 177 3.96 -6.32 -11.44
CA CYS A 177 4.08 -7.53 -12.24
C CYS A 177 3.18 -8.66 -11.76
N THR A 178 2.86 -8.72 -10.47
CA THR A 178 1.94 -9.72 -9.90
C THR A 178 0.49 -9.40 -10.23
N TYR A 179 0.07 -8.14 -10.06
CA TYR A 179 -1.36 -7.77 -10.09
C TYR A 179 -1.83 -7.20 -11.43
N LEU A 180 -0.91 -6.76 -12.29
CA LEU A 180 -1.20 -6.27 -13.64
C LEU A 180 -0.48 -7.09 -14.71
N HIS A 181 -0.23 -8.37 -14.40
CA HIS A 181 0.54 -9.29 -15.22
C HIS A 181 -0.04 -9.48 -16.63
N SER A 182 -1.37 -9.41 -16.76
CA SER A 182 -2.10 -9.53 -18.03
C SER A 182 -1.74 -8.42 -19.02
N HIS A 183 -1.21 -7.29 -18.53
CA HIS A 183 -0.76 -6.16 -19.34
C HIS A 183 0.74 -6.20 -19.68
N LEU A 184 1.43 -7.29 -19.35
CA LEU A 184 2.84 -7.48 -19.68
C LEU A 184 3.00 -8.27 -20.99
N PRO A 185 4.10 -8.05 -21.73
CA PRO A 185 4.46 -8.93 -22.83
C PRO A 185 4.65 -10.36 -22.36
N THR A 186 4.28 -11.31 -23.22
CA THR A 186 4.40 -12.75 -22.90
C THR A 186 5.86 -13.10 -22.55
N GLY A 187 6.06 -13.71 -21.37
CA GLY A 187 7.39 -14.12 -20.89
C GLY A 187 8.27 -12.96 -20.39
N TRP A 188 7.71 -11.76 -20.23
CA TRP A 188 8.47 -10.64 -19.67
C TRP A 188 8.71 -10.83 -18.18
N GLU A 189 9.94 -10.56 -17.74
CA GLU A 189 10.35 -10.60 -16.34
C GLU A 189 11.26 -9.42 -16.03
N TYR A 190 11.10 -8.86 -14.84
CA TYR A 190 12.01 -7.82 -14.37
C TYR A 190 13.39 -8.41 -14.07
N LYS A 191 14.41 -7.92 -14.78
CA LYS A 191 15.82 -8.27 -14.55
C LYS A 191 16.61 -6.98 -14.35
N ARG A 192 17.13 -6.80 -13.13
CA ARG A 192 17.89 -5.60 -12.72
C ARG A 192 18.96 -5.21 -13.75
N ASN A 193 19.72 -6.18 -14.24
CA ASN A 193 20.83 -5.96 -15.18
C ASN A 193 20.37 -5.50 -16.59
N ASN A 194 19.10 -5.71 -16.94
CA ASN A 194 18.56 -5.36 -18.25
C ASN A 194 17.86 -3.98 -18.24
N GLY A 195 17.67 -3.37 -17.08
CA GLY A 195 16.91 -2.12 -16.92
C GLY A 195 17.45 -0.98 -17.79
N SER A 196 18.77 -0.79 -17.84
CA SER A 196 19.39 0.28 -18.65
C SER A 196 19.12 0.14 -20.14
N SER A 197 19.15 -1.09 -20.69
CA SER A 197 18.83 -1.34 -22.10
C SER A 197 17.36 -1.08 -22.37
N LEU A 198 16.48 -1.59 -21.50
CA LEU A 198 15.04 -1.39 -21.60
C LEU A 198 14.68 0.10 -21.66
N ILE A 199 15.35 0.94 -20.85
CA ILE A 199 15.10 2.39 -20.84
C ILE A 199 15.57 3.05 -22.13
N ALA A 200 16.72 2.64 -22.66
CA ALA A 200 17.28 3.21 -23.89
C ALA A 200 16.40 2.96 -25.11
N ASP A 201 15.76 1.79 -25.16
CA ASP A 201 14.94 1.34 -26.28
C ASP A 201 13.46 1.72 -26.15
N TYR A 202 13.05 2.32 -25.03
CA TYR A 202 11.64 2.60 -24.76
C TYR A 202 11.15 3.85 -25.52
N ASP A 203 10.22 3.67 -26.46
CA ASP A 203 9.56 4.76 -27.17
C ASP A 203 8.50 5.48 -26.31
N THR A 204 8.87 6.64 -25.76
CA THR A 204 7.99 7.51 -24.97
C THR A 204 7.03 8.36 -25.81
N MET A 205 7.19 8.40 -27.13
CA MET A 205 6.39 9.25 -28.04
C MET A 205 5.23 8.49 -28.71
N ARG A 206 5.17 7.15 -28.56
CA ARG A 206 4.09 6.31 -29.10
C ARG A 206 2.72 6.68 -28.51
N VAL A 207 1.74 6.81 -29.39
CA VAL A 207 0.32 7.04 -29.09
C VAL A 207 -0.51 5.90 -29.70
N PRO A 208 -1.46 5.28 -28.97
CA PRO A 208 -1.78 5.55 -27.55
C PRO A 208 -0.67 5.06 -26.61
N LYS A 209 -0.61 5.61 -25.38
CA LYS A 209 0.33 5.12 -24.37
C LYS A 209 0.03 3.67 -23.98
N TYR A 210 -1.27 3.36 -23.89
CA TYR A 210 -1.81 2.04 -23.61
C TYR A 210 -2.73 1.63 -24.76
N ASP A 211 -2.47 0.46 -25.35
CA ASP A 211 -3.40 -0.15 -26.29
C ASP A 211 -4.22 -1.20 -25.55
N MET A 212 -5.50 -0.88 -25.35
CA MET A 212 -6.47 -1.73 -24.65
C MET A 212 -7.52 -2.29 -25.61
N SER A 213 -7.36 -2.11 -26.93
CA SER A 213 -8.39 -2.41 -27.94
C SER A 213 -8.79 -3.90 -28.01
N GLY A 214 -7.88 -4.79 -27.63
CA GLY A 214 -8.14 -6.23 -27.57
C GLY A 214 -8.33 -6.81 -26.17
N TYR A 215 -8.31 -5.97 -25.13
CA TYR A 215 -8.41 -6.42 -23.73
C TYR A 215 -9.87 -6.67 -23.33
N THR A 216 -10.12 -7.84 -22.77
CA THR A 216 -11.41 -8.24 -22.20
C THR A 216 -11.23 -8.57 -20.72
N PRO A 217 -11.81 -7.78 -19.80
CA PRO A 217 -11.75 -8.08 -18.37
C PRO A 217 -12.63 -9.28 -18.01
N PHE A 218 -12.19 -10.07 -17.04
CA PHE A 218 -12.98 -11.15 -16.47
C PHE A 218 -14.03 -10.58 -15.52
N ARG A 219 -15.30 -10.88 -15.81
CA ARG A 219 -16.43 -10.36 -15.03
C ARG A 219 -16.71 -11.19 -13.78
N ASP A 220 -16.51 -12.50 -13.90
CA ASP A 220 -16.72 -13.47 -12.85
C ASP A 220 -15.35 -13.85 -12.27
N LEU A 221 -14.93 -13.10 -11.25
CA LEU A 221 -13.70 -13.38 -10.51
C LEU A 221 -14.01 -14.35 -9.38
N ASP A 222 -13.08 -15.25 -9.07
CA ASP A 222 -13.30 -16.25 -8.01
C ASP A 222 -13.38 -15.58 -6.64
N GLU A 223 -14.48 -15.82 -5.93
CA GLU A 223 -14.76 -15.31 -4.59
C GLU A 223 -14.15 -16.19 -3.49
N MET A 224 -13.73 -17.43 -3.82
CA MET A 224 -13.28 -18.42 -2.84
C MET A 224 -11.76 -18.42 -2.64
N GLU A 225 -10.99 -17.91 -3.60
CA GLU A 225 -9.52 -17.89 -3.52
C GLU A 225 -9.00 -16.60 -2.91
N VAL A 226 -8.19 -16.72 -1.85
CA VAL A 226 -7.54 -15.59 -1.17
C VAL A 226 -6.06 -15.54 -1.53
N ASP A 227 -5.59 -14.35 -1.89
CA ASP A 227 -4.17 -14.07 -2.04
C ASP A 227 -3.55 -13.79 -0.66
N GLU A 228 -2.61 -14.63 -0.22
CA GLU A 228 -1.97 -14.50 1.09
C GLU A 228 -1.12 -13.22 1.22
N ASP A 229 -0.63 -12.66 0.11
CA ASP A 229 0.27 -11.51 0.12
C ASP A 229 -0.44 -10.19 0.40
N ILE A 230 -1.72 -10.11 0.08
CA ILE A 230 -2.55 -8.92 0.30
C ILE A 230 -3.78 -9.21 1.16
N ASN A 231 -4.10 -10.48 1.41
CA ASN A 231 -5.26 -10.94 2.16
C ASN A 231 -6.57 -10.41 1.55
N LEU A 232 -6.71 -10.57 0.23
CA LEU A 232 -7.89 -10.22 -0.56
C LEU A 232 -8.27 -11.36 -1.51
N THR A 233 -9.56 -11.50 -1.80
CA THR A 233 -10.05 -12.36 -2.89
C THR A 233 -9.85 -11.71 -4.25
N SER A 234 -9.97 -12.48 -5.34
CA SER A 234 -9.93 -11.91 -6.69
C SER A 234 -11.06 -10.92 -6.93
N GLU A 235 -12.25 -11.19 -6.37
CA GLU A 235 -13.36 -10.23 -6.41
C GLU A 235 -13.02 -8.92 -5.70
N GLU A 236 -12.52 -8.97 -4.44
CA GLU A 236 -12.16 -7.76 -3.69
C GLU A 236 -11.06 -6.96 -4.39
N MET A 237 -10.07 -7.64 -4.98
CA MET A 237 -9.05 -6.99 -5.82
C MET A 237 -9.69 -6.28 -7.03
N GLY A 238 -10.61 -6.96 -7.71
CA GLY A 238 -11.32 -6.40 -8.86
C GLY A 238 -12.18 -5.19 -8.49
N ASP A 239 -12.84 -5.22 -7.35
CA ASP A 239 -13.62 -4.10 -6.84
C ASP A 239 -12.74 -2.88 -6.54
N VAL A 240 -11.57 -3.10 -5.92
CA VAL A 240 -10.59 -2.01 -5.69
C VAL A 240 -10.07 -1.44 -7.02
N MET A 241 -9.76 -2.27 -8.01
CA MET A 241 -9.35 -1.81 -9.34
C MET A 241 -10.47 -1.00 -10.01
N SER A 242 -11.72 -1.46 -9.92
CA SER A 242 -12.89 -0.74 -10.42
C SER A 242 -13.09 0.62 -9.75
N ILE A 243 -12.86 0.71 -8.43
CA ILE A 243 -12.89 1.99 -7.71
C ILE A 243 -11.87 2.96 -8.32
N ILE A 244 -10.62 2.53 -8.52
CA ILE A 244 -9.57 3.40 -9.09
C ILE A 244 -9.92 3.80 -10.52
N HIS A 245 -10.35 2.84 -11.35
CA HIS A 245 -10.79 3.09 -12.73
C HIS A 245 -11.95 4.09 -12.83
N SER A 246 -12.86 4.09 -11.85
CA SER A 246 -13.98 5.04 -11.81
C SER A 246 -13.55 6.50 -11.64
N ARG A 247 -12.31 6.75 -11.18
CA ARG A 247 -11.77 8.07 -10.81
C ARG A 247 -12.60 8.81 -9.75
N LYS A 248 -13.32 8.07 -8.92
CA LYS A 248 -14.10 8.62 -7.80
C LYS A 248 -13.45 8.20 -6.50
N THR A 249 -12.97 9.17 -5.71
CA THR A 249 -12.30 8.89 -4.45
C THR A 249 -13.24 8.07 -3.54
N PRO A 250 -12.82 6.89 -3.05
CA PRO A 250 -13.70 6.02 -2.32
C PRO A 250 -14.04 6.58 -0.95
N GLN A 251 -15.18 6.14 -0.41
CA GLN A 251 -15.45 6.28 1.01
C GLN A 251 -14.63 5.24 1.77
N PHE A 252 -13.42 5.60 2.19
CA PHE A 252 -12.48 4.69 2.87
C PHE A 252 -13.04 4.02 4.15
N MET A 253 -14.11 4.56 4.75
CA MET A 253 -14.84 3.89 5.84
C MET A 253 -15.48 2.56 5.43
N LYS A 254 -15.76 2.38 4.15
CA LYS A 254 -16.38 1.17 3.60
C LYS A 254 -15.37 0.11 3.17
N LEU A 255 -14.11 0.51 2.97
CA LEU A 255 -13.03 -0.40 2.64
C LEU A 255 -12.45 -1.00 3.92
N SER A 256 -12.12 -2.28 3.89
CA SER A 256 -11.33 -3.01 4.87
C SER A 256 -9.85 -2.58 4.84
N TRP A 257 -9.07 -2.90 5.89
CA TRP A 257 -7.65 -2.52 5.89
C TRP A 257 -6.82 -3.18 4.76
N PRO A 258 -7.09 -4.44 4.34
CA PRO A 258 -6.43 -5.04 3.17
C PRO A 258 -6.76 -4.29 1.88
N GLU A 259 -8.03 -3.95 1.64
CA GLU A 259 -8.46 -3.18 0.46
C GLU A 259 -7.77 -1.80 0.42
N ILE A 260 -7.69 -1.11 1.57
CA ILE A 260 -6.98 0.18 1.67
C ILE A 260 -5.50 0.02 1.32
N SER A 261 -4.86 -1.04 1.83
CA SER A 261 -3.45 -1.31 1.52
C SER A 261 -3.24 -1.55 0.02
N PHE A 262 -4.09 -2.39 -0.58
CA PHE A 262 -4.01 -2.72 -2.00
C PHE A 262 -4.28 -1.49 -2.88
N TYR A 263 -5.32 -0.73 -2.55
CA TYR A 263 -5.67 0.54 -3.19
C TYR A 263 -4.52 1.54 -3.18
N CYS A 264 -3.92 1.80 -2.02
CA CYS A 264 -2.80 2.73 -1.91
C CYS A 264 -1.56 2.24 -2.69
N LYS A 265 -1.26 0.94 -2.66
CA LYS A 265 -0.16 0.35 -3.43
C LYS A 265 -0.37 0.47 -4.94
N LEU A 266 -1.59 0.22 -5.43
CA LEU A 266 -1.95 0.44 -6.83
C LEU A 266 -1.78 1.91 -7.20
N CYS A 267 -2.40 2.84 -6.47
CA CYS A 267 -2.26 4.29 -6.73
C CYS A 267 -0.79 4.74 -6.78
N SER A 268 0.04 4.25 -5.84
CA SER A 268 1.48 4.52 -5.79
C SER A 268 2.25 4.03 -7.03
N CYS A 269 1.88 2.89 -7.62
CA CYS A 269 2.51 2.38 -8.85
C CYS A 269 2.26 3.29 -10.07
N PHE A 270 1.17 4.06 -10.05
CA PHE A 270 0.75 4.95 -11.14
C PHE A 270 0.99 6.44 -10.81
N GLY A 271 1.51 6.75 -9.62
CA GLY A 271 1.66 8.14 -9.18
C GLY A 271 0.32 8.86 -9.01
N ILE A 272 -0.73 8.12 -8.69
CA ILE A 272 -2.07 8.64 -8.43
C ILE A 272 -2.15 9.06 -6.97
N GLU A 273 -2.70 10.26 -6.73
CA GLU A 273 -3.00 10.74 -5.39
C GLU A 273 -4.22 10.00 -4.84
N TYR A 274 -4.00 9.11 -3.88
CA TYR A 274 -5.05 8.21 -3.40
C TYR A 274 -6.20 8.92 -2.65
N HIS A 275 -6.03 10.21 -2.30
CA HIS A 275 -7.04 11.09 -1.69
C HIS A 275 -7.77 11.99 -2.70
N ASN A 276 -7.44 11.91 -3.99
CA ASN A 276 -8.00 12.73 -5.06
C ASN A 276 -7.92 11.99 -6.41
N LEU A 277 -8.66 10.88 -6.53
CA LEU A 277 -8.73 10.10 -7.77
C LEU A 277 -9.28 10.90 -8.95
N GLU A 278 -10.09 11.93 -8.68
CA GLU A 278 -10.69 12.79 -9.69
C GLU A 278 -9.63 13.53 -10.51
N ALA A 279 -8.42 13.70 -9.98
CA ALA A 279 -7.28 14.30 -10.68
C ALA A 279 -6.50 13.31 -11.58
N ALA A 280 -6.78 12.02 -11.50
CA ALA A 280 -6.14 11.01 -12.35
C ALA A 280 -6.62 11.11 -13.80
N SER A 281 -5.69 10.97 -14.75
CA SER A 281 -6.06 10.91 -16.17
C SER A 281 -6.62 9.54 -16.55
N GLU A 282 -7.28 9.44 -17.70
CA GLU A 282 -7.76 8.14 -18.21
C GLU A 282 -6.62 7.17 -18.46
N ASP A 283 -5.49 7.68 -18.96
CA ASP A 283 -4.26 6.90 -19.16
C ASP A 283 -3.76 6.32 -17.82
N ASP A 284 -3.88 7.06 -16.71
CA ASP A 284 -3.37 6.62 -15.39
C ASP A 284 -4.19 5.47 -14.83
N VAL A 285 -5.47 5.35 -15.22
CA VAL A 285 -6.37 4.36 -14.63
C VAL A 285 -6.78 3.23 -15.59
N CYS A 286 -6.48 3.34 -16.88
CA CYS A 286 -7.01 2.43 -17.91
C CYS A 286 -6.68 0.95 -17.70
N LEU A 287 -5.53 0.62 -17.10
CA LEU A 287 -5.13 -0.76 -16.80
C LEU A 287 -5.92 -1.38 -15.64
N MET A 288 -6.70 -0.59 -14.92
CA MET A 288 -7.57 -1.05 -13.83
C MET A 288 -9.02 -1.24 -14.31
N ASN A 289 -9.26 -1.24 -15.63
CA ASN A 289 -10.57 -1.48 -16.19
C ASN A 289 -11.00 -2.94 -16.01
N MET A 290 -11.87 -3.19 -15.04
CA MET A 290 -12.45 -4.52 -14.77
C MET A 290 -13.79 -4.76 -15.49
N GLY A 291 -14.23 -3.83 -16.35
CA GLY A 291 -15.50 -3.96 -17.07
C GLY A 291 -16.75 -3.94 -16.18
N ARG A 292 -16.59 -3.56 -14.90
CA ARG A 292 -17.66 -3.32 -13.92
C ARG A 292 -17.90 -1.80 -13.84
N GLY A 293 -19.13 -1.35 -14.04
CA GLY A 293 -19.54 0.06 -14.05
C GLY A 293 -21.01 0.24 -13.70
#